data_AF-A0A7V4WKC6-F1
#
_entry.id   AF-A0A7V4WKC6-F1
#
_cell.length_a   1.000
_cell.length_b   1.000
_cell.length_c   1.000
_cell.angle_alpha   90.00
_cell.angle_beta   90.00
_cell.angle_gamma   90.00
#
_symmetry.space_group_name_H-M   'P 1'
#
loop_
_entity.id
_entity.type
_entity.pdbx_description
1 polymer ?
#
loop_
_entity_poly.entity_id
_entity_poly.type
_entity_poly.pdbx_seq_one_letter_code
_entity_poly.pdbx_strand_id
1 'polypeptide(L)'
;MEEKTAQPGKIKDLGYYFLNLLSAKAWQYLGLMVHPENGQILVDLEEARKAIDLFSVILEAMKRDLEAEEIRELEFHLSNLQLNFVEKMRQLAQE
;
A
#
# COMPACT_ATOMS: atom_id res chain seq x y z
N MET A 1 24.05 33.82 8.44
CA MET A 1 23.12 32.69 8.57
C MET A 1 23.46 31.74 7.45
N GLU A 2 23.99 30.55 7.75
CA GLU A 2 24.21 29.53 6.71
C GLU A 2 22.86 29.00 6.28
N GLU A 3 22.49 29.31 5.04
CA GLU A 3 21.33 28.74 4.39
C GLU A 3 21.61 27.26 4.17
N LYS A 4 21.11 26.39 5.07
CA LYS A 4 21.14 24.94 4.86
C LYS A 4 20.30 24.66 3.62
N THR A 5 20.94 24.54 2.46
CA THR A 5 20.32 24.07 1.23
C THR A 5 19.87 22.63 1.47
N ALA A 6 18.61 22.44 1.88
CA ALA A 6 18.02 21.13 2.01
C ALA A 6 18.06 20.46 0.63
N GLN A 7 18.71 19.31 0.53
CA GLN A 7 18.70 18.54 -0.71
C GLN A 7 17.25 18.12 -1.01
N PRO A 8 16.79 18.19 -2.27
CA PRO A 8 15.47 17.69 -2.64
C PRO A 8 15.31 16.22 -2.25
N GLY A 9 14.10 15.83 -1.81
CA GLY A 9 13.78 14.43 -1.50
C GLY A 9 14.01 13.53 -2.71
N LYS A 10 14.44 12.28 -2.49
CA LYS A 10 14.71 11.34 -3.58
C LYS A 10 13.41 10.74 -4.09
N ILE A 11 13.40 10.31 -5.36
CA ILE A 11 12.25 9.61 -5.94
C ILE A 11 11.93 8.31 -5.18
N LYS A 12 12.96 7.63 -4.67
CA LYS A 12 12.81 6.49 -3.75
C LYS A 12 11.89 6.80 -2.57
N ASP A 13 12.08 7.96 -1.93
CA ASP A 13 11.31 8.36 -0.75
C ASP A 13 9.84 8.58 -1.13
N LEU A 14 9.57 9.25 -2.26
CA LEU A 14 8.22 9.44 -2.78
C LEU A 14 7.54 8.11 -3.12
N GLY A 15 8.27 7.17 -3.70
CA GLY A 15 7.78 5.82 -3.95
C GLY A 15 7.40 5.09 -2.67
N TYR A 16 8.22 5.21 -1.62
CA TYR A 16 7.93 4.68 -0.29
C TYR A 16 6.66 5.25 0.31
N TYR A 17 6.49 6.57 0.26
CA TYR A 17 5.28 7.22 0.74
C TYR A 17 4.06 6.72 -0.02
N PHE A 18 4.17 6.55 -1.33
CA PHE A 18 3.06 6.11 -2.16
C PHE A 18 2.70 4.64 -1.92
N LEU A 19 3.67 3.74 -1.75
CA LEU A 19 3.43 2.36 -1.35
C LEU A 19 2.68 2.27 -0.01
N ASN A 20 3.09 3.06 0.98
CA ASN A 20 2.39 3.11 2.28
C ASN A 20 0.95 3.64 2.14
N LEU A 21 0.74 4.65 1.28
CA LEU A 21 -0.61 5.16 1.00
C LEU A 21 -1.49 4.09 0.34
N LEU A 22 -0.97 3.35 -0.64
CA LEU A 22 -1.69 2.27 -1.31
C LEU A 22 -2.02 1.14 -0.35
N SER A 23 -1.08 0.77 0.53
CA SER A 23 -1.33 -0.21 1.60
C SER A 23 -2.48 0.24 2.50
N ALA A 24 -2.45 1.49 2.98
CA ALA A 24 -3.53 2.04 3.80
C ALA A 24 -4.88 2.03 3.07
N LYS A 25 -4.92 2.42 1.78
CA LYS A 25 -6.13 2.35 0.96
C LYS A 25 -6.66 0.93 0.80
N ALA A 26 -5.79 -0.04 0.56
CA ALA A 26 -6.19 -1.43 0.47
C ALA A 26 -6.81 -1.91 1.80
N TRP A 27 -6.20 -1.62 2.95
CA TRP A 27 -6.79 -1.96 4.26
C TRP A 27 -8.17 -1.34 4.48
N GLN A 28 -8.35 -0.08 4.08
CA GLN A 28 -9.63 0.62 4.20
C GLN A 28 -10.71 -0.06 3.34
N TYR A 29 -10.43 -0.30 2.05
CA TYR A 29 -11.37 -0.93 1.13
C TYR A 29 -11.63 -2.42 1.40
N LEU A 30 -10.75 -3.09 2.15
CA LEU A 30 -11.03 -4.43 2.70
C LEU A 30 -12.00 -4.39 3.91
N GLY A 31 -12.36 -3.19 4.39
CA GLY A 31 -13.17 -2.99 5.59
C GLY A 31 -12.41 -3.28 6.89
N LEU A 32 -11.08 -3.30 6.84
CA LEU A 32 -10.20 -3.58 7.99
C LEU A 32 -9.70 -2.31 8.67
N MET A 33 -9.94 -1.16 8.05
CA MET A 33 -9.64 0.16 8.59
C MET A 33 -10.74 1.16 8.20
N VAL A 34 -10.96 2.17 9.03
CA VAL A 34 -11.88 3.28 8.71
C VAL A 34 -11.30 4.16 7.60
N HIS A 35 -12.15 4.59 6.66
CA HIS A 35 -11.80 5.62 5.69
C HIS A 35 -11.75 7.00 6.38
N PRO A 36 -10.58 7.68 6.43
CA PRO A 36 -10.45 8.96 7.11
C PRO A 36 -11.25 10.09 6.45
N GLU A 37 -11.62 9.95 5.17
CA GLU A 37 -12.33 10.99 4.43
C GLU A 37 -13.81 11.09 4.81
N ASN A 38 -14.44 9.98 5.18
CA ASN A 38 -15.88 9.92 5.46
C ASN A 38 -16.22 9.26 6.81
N GLY A 39 -15.21 8.72 7.53
CA GLY A 39 -15.38 8.07 8.83
C GLY A 39 -16.07 6.71 8.78
N GLN A 40 -16.20 6.10 7.60
CA GLN A 40 -16.94 4.84 7.41
C GLN A 40 -16.00 3.65 7.24
N ILE A 41 -16.47 2.47 7.69
CA ILE A 41 -15.90 1.19 7.29
C ILE A 41 -16.66 0.77 6.03
N LEU A 42 -15.96 0.65 4.91
CA LEU A 42 -16.52 0.30 3.61
C LEU A 42 -15.77 -0.92 3.07
N VAL A 43 -16.51 -1.87 2.50
CA VAL A 43 -15.90 -2.97 1.74
C VAL A 43 -16.14 -2.72 0.26
N ASP A 44 -15.06 -2.54 -0.49
CA ASP A 44 -15.04 -2.43 -1.94
C ASP A 44 -13.87 -3.27 -2.48
N LEU A 45 -14.19 -4.48 -2.94
CA LEU A 45 -13.16 -5.40 -3.43
C LEU A 45 -12.51 -4.92 -4.73
N GLU A 46 -13.20 -4.11 -5.54
CA GLU A 46 -12.62 -3.60 -6.78
C GLU A 46 -11.54 -2.57 -6.48
N GLU A 47 -11.84 -1.62 -5.60
CA GLU A 47 -10.86 -0.61 -5.18
C GLU A 47 -9.71 -1.21 -4.36
N ALA A 48 -10.00 -2.20 -3.50
CA ALA A 48 -8.96 -2.95 -2.80
C ALA A 48 -8.00 -3.64 -3.78
N ARG A 49 -8.53 -4.31 -4.82
CA ARG A 49 -7.73 -4.95 -5.86
C ARG A 49 -6.86 -3.93 -6.60
N LYS A 50 -7.44 -2.80 -7.04
CA LYS A 50 -6.69 -1.74 -7.74
C LYS A 50 -5.51 -1.23 -6.92
N ALA A 51 -5.71 -1.01 -5.62
CA ALA A 51 -4.66 -0.56 -4.72
C ALA A 51 -3.53 -1.61 -4.57
N ILE A 52 -3.89 -2.89 -4.42
CA ILE A 52 -2.92 -4.00 -4.30
C ILE A 52 -2.14 -4.21 -5.60
N ASP A 53 -2.82 -4.19 -6.75
CA ASP A 53 -2.20 -4.38 -8.05
C ASP A 53 -1.23 -3.22 -8.36
N LEU A 54 -1.63 -1.97 -8.07
CA LEU A 54 -0.77 -0.81 -8.24
C LEU A 54 0.43 -0.83 -7.27
N PHE A 55 0.24 -1.26 -6.01
CA PHE A 55 1.34 -1.47 -5.06
C PHE A 55 2.37 -2.43 -5.65
N SER A 56 1.93 -3.56 -6.20
CA SER A 56 2.81 -4.57 -6.82
C SER A 56 3.63 -3.99 -7.97
N VAL A 57 2.99 -3.23 -8.87
CA VAL A 57 3.65 -2.59 -10.02
C VAL A 57 4.73 -1.60 -9.57
N ILE A 58 4.42 -0.77 -8.56
CA ILE A 58 5.37 0.24 -8.06
C ILE A 58 6.53 -0.43 -7.31
N LEU A 59 6.24 -1.42 -6.47
CA LEU A 59 7.28 -2.16 -5.75
C LEU A 59 8.29 -2.75 -6.72
N GLU A 60 7.83 -3.42 -7.78
CA GLU A 60 8.71 -4.01 -8.79
C GLU A 60 9.57 -2.96 -9.49
N ALA A 61 9.00 -1.80 -9.83
CA ALA A 61 9.74 -0.69 -10.44
C ALA A 61 10.83 -0.12 -9.50
N MET A 62 10.59 -0.17 -8.19
CA MET A 62 11.50 0.38 -7.17
C MET A 62 12.59 -0.58 -6.71
N LYS A 63 12.46 -1.90 -6.92
CA LYS A 63 13.37 -2.92 -6.36
C LYS A 63 14.87 -2.62 -6.55
N ARG A 64 15.26 -1.98 -7.65
CA ARG A 64 16.67 -1.64 -7.95
C ARG A 64 17.24 -0.55 -7.04
N ASP A 65 16.37 0.28 -6.47
CA ASP A 65 16.73 1.40 -5.59
C ASP A 65 16.54 1.06 -4.10
N LEU A 66 16.09 -0.15 -3.79
CA LEU A 66 15.80 -0.65 -2.45
C LEU A 66 16.87 -1.61 -1.95
N GLU A 67 17.13 -1.56 -0.65
CA GLU A 67 17.96 -2.54 0.04
C GLU A 67 17.21 -3.87 0.23
N ALA A 68 17.95 -4.95 0.47
CA ALA A 68 17.34 -6.27 0.58
C ALA A 68 16.33 -6.39 1.74
N GLU A 69 16.55 -5.69 2.85
CA GLU A 69 15.61 -5.67 3.99
C GLU A 69 14.33 -4.91 3.63
N GLU A 70 14.50 -3.72 3.06
CA GLU A 70 13.45 -2.86 2.54
C GLU A 70 12.50 -3.58 1.56
N ILE A 71 13.06 -4.39 0.64
CA ILE A 71 12.29 -5.23 -0.28
C ILE A 71 11.49 -6.29 0.49
N ARG A 72 12.12 -7.00 1.43
CA ARG A 72 11.47 -8.06 2.23
C ARG A 72 10.27 -7.51 3.01
N GLU A 73 10.43 -6.37 3.65
CA GLU A 73 9.35 -5.73 4.42
C GLU A 73 8.15 -5.37 3.52
N LEU A 74 8.41 -4.76 2.36
CA LEU A 74 7.37 -4.37 1.41
C LEU A 74 6.69 -5.59 0.75
N GLU A 75 7.44 -6.64 0.42
CA GLU A 75 6.88 -7.89 -0.09
C GLU A 75 6.03 -8.62 0.96
N PHE A 76 6.42 -8.56 2.23
CA PHE A 76 5.61 -9.05 3.33
C PHE A 76 4.29 -8.28 3.46
N HIS A 77 4.31 -6.95 3.39
CA HIS A 77 3.09 -6.13 3.38
C HIS A 77 2.17 -6.48 2.19
N LEU A 78 2.73 -6.58 0.99
CA LEU A 78 1.97 -6.96 -0.20
C LEU A 78 1.31 -8.35 -0.05
N SER A 79 2.07 -9.32 0.48
CA SER A 79 1.56 -10.68 0.71
C SER A 79 0.40 -10.68 1.70
N ASN A 80 0.50 -9.92 2.79
CA ASN A 80 -0.58 -9.79 3.76
C ASN A 80 -1.83 -9.16 3.16
N LEU A 81 -1.69 -8.12 2.34
CA LEU A 81 -2.82 -7.51 1.64
C LEU A 81 -3.51 -8.50 0.69
N GLN A 82 -2.73 -9.25 -0.08
CA GLN A 82 -3.26 -10.26 -1.02
C GLN A 82 -4.00 -11.39 -0.28
N LEU A 83 -3.47 -11.86 0.85
CA LEU A 83 -4.12 -12.87 1.68
C LEU A 83 -5.46 -12.37 2.22
N ASN A 84 -5.48 -11.17 2.82
CA ASN A 84 -6.70 -10.57 3.35
C ASN A 84 -7.74 -10.30 2.25
N PHE A 85 -7.30 -9.92 1.06
CA PHE A 85 -8.18 -9.77 -0.10
C PHE A 85 -8.88 -11.09 -0.47
N VAL A 86 -8.12 -12.18 -0.57
CA VAL A 86 -8.68 -13.50 -0.90
C VAL A 86 -9.62 -14.00 0.20
N GLU A 87 -9.25 -13.82 1.46
CA GLU A 87 -10.10 -14.16 2.61
C GLU A 87 -11.41 -13.37 2.59
N LYS A 88 -11.34 -12.05 2.38
CA LYS A 88 -12.52 -11.19 2.31
C LYS A 88 -13.43 -11.54 1.15
N MET A 89 -12.85 -11.84 -0.02
CA MET A 89 -13.58 -12.29 -1.19
C MET A 89 -14.30 -13.62 -0.94
N ARG A 90 -13.66 -14.57 -0.25
CA ARG A 90 -14.29 -15.85 0.13
C ARG A 90 -15.42 -15.65 1.13
N GLN A 91 -15.23 -14.79 2.12
CA GLN A 91 -16.26 -14.47 3.11
C GLN A 91 -17.53 -13.95 2.43
N LEU A 92 -17.41 -12.95 1.55
CA LEU A 92 -18.55 -12.36 0.85
C LEU A 92 -19.24 -13.31 -0.14
N ALA A 93 -18.55 -14.32 -0.65
CA ALA A 93 -19.14 -15.34 -1.53
C ALA A 93 -19.95 -16.41 -0.76
N GLN A 94 -19.83 -16.46 0.57
CA GLN A 94 -20.52 -17.41 1.45
C GLN A 94 -21.71 -16.79 2.19
N GLU A 95 -21.90 -15.48 2.09
CA GLU A 95 -23.01 -14.70 2.63
C GLU A 95 -24.16 -14.58 1.60
#